data_AF-A0A1J5V8D4-F1
#
_entry.id   AF-A0A1J5V8D4-F1
#
_cell.length_a   1.000
_cell.length_b   1.000
_cell.length_c   1.000
_cell.angle_alpha   90.00
_cell.angle_beta   90.00
_cell.angle_gamma   90.00
#
_symmetry.space_group_name_H-M   'P 1'
#
loop_
_entity.id
_entity.type
_entity.pdbx_description
1 polymer ?
#
loop_
_entity_poly.entity_id
_entity_poly.type
_entity_poly.pdbx_seq_one_letter_code
_entity_poly.pdbx_strand_id
1 'polypeptide(L)'
;MTDYSIRGAREWAQGAKSSASPVEREAAKALLDLLPEPTMAELEWDDDAHHLAGATTPDGHEVVMMWHDVGEEIICNDWSWVPDSLTPNGKKYRLVEDPDHPTILKTEQDFKDAPLGTIVARAGSSPWVRNNEAVWLCAVDTDRSSNDMAYYGPWTVLRWGRIL
;
A
#
# COMPACT_ATOMS: atom_id res chain seq x y z
N MET A 1 23.79 2.81 32.82
CA MET A 1 24.32 2.78 31.44
C MET A 1 23.43 3.72 30.66
N THR A 2 23.94 4.85 30.19
CA THR A 2 23.12 5.80 29.41
C THR A 2 22.74 5.09 28.12
N ASP A 3 21.45 4.83 27.95
CA ASP A 3 20.92 4.18 26.76
C ASP A 3 20.91 5.24 25.65
N TYR A 4 21.92 5.21 24.78
CA TYR A 4 22.00 6.15 23.67
C TYR A 4 21.07 5.63 22.57
N SER A 5 19.92 6.29 22.39
CA SER A 5 19.00 5.96 21.29
C SER A 5 19.53 6.52 19.97
N ILE A 6 19.29 5.80 18.86
CA ILE A 6 19.57 6.25 17.49
C ILE A 6 18.89 7.60 17.24
N ARG A 7 17.64 7.77 17.72
CA ARG A 7 16.90 9.04 17.66
C ARG A 7 17.66 10.18 18.34
N GLY A 8 18.12 9.98 19.57
CA GLY A 8 18.88 11.01 20.29
C GLY A 8 20.21 11.36 19.62
N ALA A 9 20.90 10.37 19.05
CA ALA A 9 22.10 10.60 18.25
C ALA A 9 21.80 11.43 16.98
N ARG A 10 20.69 11.12 16.28
CA ARG A 10 20.25 11.86 15.09
C ARG A 10 19.85 13.29 15.45
N GLU A 11 19.04 13.50 16.49
CA GLU A 11 18.60 14.81 16.97
C GLU A 11 19.79 15.71 17.33
N TRP A 12 20.74 15.18 18.10
CA TRP A 12 21.97 15.91 18.42
C TRP A 12 22.73 16.29 17.16
N ALA A 13 22.96 15.34 16.25
CA ALA A 13 23.72 15.59 15.03
C ALA A 13 23.05 16.63 14.13
N GLN A 14 21.73 16.60 13.99
CA GLN A 14 20.98 17.61 13.23
C GLN A 14 21.16 19.00 13.83
N GLY A 15 21.09 19.14 15.16
CA GLY A 15 21.36 20.42 15.85
C GLY A 15 22.81 20.90 15.67
N ALA A 16 23.77 19.99 15.75
CA ALA A 16 25.20 20.28 15.66
C ALA A 16 25.69 20.65 14.25
N LYS A 17 24.91 20.40 13.19
CA LYS A 17 25.23 20.85 11.81
C LYS A 17 25.46 22.36 11.69
N SER A 18 24.82 23.14 12.55
CA SER A 18 24.92 24.61 12.57
C SER A 18 25.86 25.12 13.67
N SER A 19 26.65 24.24 14.32
CA SER A 19 27.58 24.65 15.37
C SER A 19 28.66 25.60 14.84
N ALA A 20 29.07 26.55 15.68
CA ALA A 20 30.21 27.42 15.42
C ALA A 20 31.55 26.65 15.44
N SER A 21 31.59 25.46 16.07
CA SER A 21 32.76 24.59 16.11
C SER A 21 32.86 23.76 14.82
N PRO A 22 33.96 23.89 14.04
CA PRO A 22 34.15 23.07 12.84
C PRO A 22 34.22 21.57 13.17
N VAL A 23 34.82 21.20 14.30
CA VAL A 23 34.96 19.81 14.72
C VAL A 23 33.60 19.19 15.02
N GLU A 24 32.73 19.90 15.74
CA GLU A 24 31.39 19.40 16.05
C GLU A 24 30.55 19.25 14.79
N ARG A 25 30.64 20.21 13.86
CA ARG A 25 29.91 20.15 12.59
C ARG A 25 30.36 18.98 11.72
N GLU A 26 31.66 18.72 11.63
CA GLU A 26 32.16 17.57 10.86
C GLU A 26 31.83 16.23 11.55
N ALA A 27 31.92 16.16 12.87
CA ALA A 27 31.49 14.99 13.63
C ALA A 27 29.99 14.70 13.44
N ALA A 28 29.14 15.73 13.43
CA ALA A 28 27.71 15.62 13.21
C ALA A 28 27.36 15.06 11.82
N LYS A 29 28.05 15.52 10.76
CA LYS A 29 27.89 14.98 9.41
C LYS A 29 28.28 13.51 9.35
N ALA A 30 29.48 13.18 9.84
CA ALA A 30 29.98 11.80 9.84
C ALA A 30 29.06 10.87 10.65
N LEU A 31 28.50 11.34 11.76
CA LEU A 31 27.55 10.55 12.53
C LEU A 31 26.27 10.30 11.72
N LEU A 32 25.70 11.30 11.06
CA LEU A 32 24.48 11.11 10.27
C LEU A 32 24.68 10.16 9.08
N ASP A 33 25.86 10.18 8.45
CA ASP A 33 26.20 9.24 7.38
C ASP A 33 26.33 7.79 7.87
N LEU A 34 26.58 7.60 9.18
CA LEU A 34 26.68 6.28 9.81
C LEU A 34 25.37 5.77 10.41
N LEU A 35 24.43 6.68 10.70
CA LEU A 35 23.14 6.29 11.24
C LEU A 35 22.28 5.63 10.14
N PRO A 36 21.44 4.64 10.49
CA PRO A 36 20.48 4.12 9.53
C PRO A 36 19.55 5.23 9.05
N GLU A 37 18.89 5.02 7.91
CA GLU A 37 17.82 5.92 7.45
C GLU A 37 16.70 5.98 8.51
N PRO A 38 16.02 7.13 8.66
CA PRO A 38 14.99 7.28 9.67
C PRO A 38 13.78 6.42 9.36
N THR A 39 13.20 5.83 10.40
CA THR A 39 11.93 5.10 10.28
C THR A 39 10.76 6.05 10.47
N MET A 40 9.54 5.61 10.15
CA MET A 40 8.33 6.37 10.38
C MET A 40 8.02 6.60 11.87
N ALA A 41 8.66 5.88 12.81
CA ALA A 41 8.59 6.21 14.24
C ALA A 41 9.45 7.42 14.63
N GLU A 42 10.48 7.72 13.85
CA GLU A 42 11.33 8.91 14.03
C GLU A 42 10.78 10.14 13.30
N LEU A 43 9.78 9.96 12.43
CA LEU A 43 9.16 11.00 11.63
C LEU A 43 7.72 11.20 12.09
N GLU A 44 7.28 12.46 12.18
CA GLU A 44 5.87 12.73 12.41
C GLU A 44 5.10 12.47 11.12
N TRP A 45 3.96 11.76 11.22
CA TRP A 45 3.09 11.60 10.08
C TRP A 45 2.53 12.95 9.65
N ASP A 46 2.73 13.25 8.38
CA ASP A 46 2.24 14.44 7.68
C ASP A 46 1.48 13.95 6.45
N ASP A 47 0.18 14.27 6.38
CA ASP A 47 -0.70 13.75 5.33
C ASP A 47 -0.22 14.13 3.93
N ASP A 48 0.25 15.36 3.72
CA ASP A 48 0.69 15.81 2.39
C ASP A 48 2.00 15.12 1.97
N ALA A 49 2.92 14.95 2.93
CA ALA A 49 4.23 14.36 2.71
C ALA A 49 4.19 12.83 2.65
N HIS A 50 3.33 12.16 3.42
CA HIS A 50 3.37 10.69 3.58
C HIS A 50 2.23 9.97 2.89
N HIS A 51 1.09 10.62 2.62
CA HIS A 51 0.06 10.01 1.78
C HIS A 51 0.63 9.71 0.38
N LEU A 52 0.46 8.45 -0.04
CA LEU A 52 0.99 7.86 -1.27
C LEU A 52 2.52 7.98 -1.42
N ALA A 53 3.26 8.10 -0.32
CA ALA A 53 4.71 7.98 -0.33
C ALA A 53 5.16 6.52 -0.21
N GLY A 54 6.33 6.21 -0.76
CA GLY A 54 6.94 4.89 -0.68
C GLY A 54 7.72 4.67 0.62
N ALA A 55 7.66 3.45 1.13
CA ALA A 55 8.51 2.97 2.22
C ALA A 55 9.05 1.57 1.91
N THR A 56 10.11 1.22 2.60
CA THR A 56 10.74 -0.11 2.56
C THR A 56 10.47 -0.83 3.87
N THR A 57 9.99 -2.06 3.78
CA THR A 57 9.74 -2.94 4.94
C THR A 57 11.04 -3.60 5.43
N PRO A 58 11.05 -4.28 6.60
CA PRO A 58 12.26 -4.95 7.11
C PRO A 58 12.79 -6.05 6.17
N ASP A 59 11.89 -6.68 5.40
CA ASP A 59 12.22 -7.71 4.41
C ASP A 59 12.70 -7.12 3.07
N GLY A 60 12.77 -5.78 2.96
CA GLY A 60 13.19 -5.09 1.74
C GLY A 60 12.11 -4.94 0.68
N HIS A 61 10.84 -5.19 1.03
CA HIS A 61 9.72 -4.97 0.11
C HIS A 61 9.31 -3.51 0.07
N GLU A 62 8.86 -3.08 -1.11
CA GLU A 62 8.35 -1.74 -1.33
C GLU A 62 6.84 -1.70 -1.08
N VAL A 63 6.42 -0.75 -0.26
CA VAL A 63 5.03 -0.49 0.09
C VAL A 63 4.69 0.98 -0.11
N VAL A 64 3.41 1.26 -0.33
CA VAL A 64 2.85 2.61 -0.46
C VAL A 64 2.04 2.91 0.78
N MET A 65 2.43 3.97 1.49
CA MET A 65 1.74 4.44 2.70
C MET A 65 0.45 5.18 2.30
N MET A 66 -0.67 4.78 2.88
CA MET A 66 -2.00 5.30 2.53
C MET A 66 -2.61 6.12 3.66
N TRP A 67 -2.53 5.65 4.90
CA TRP A 67 -3.01 6.42 6.05
C TRP A 67 -2.20 6.10 7.31
N HIS A 68 -2.32 6.95 8.33
CA HIS A 68 -1.94 6.62 9.70
C HIS A 68 -3.19 6.42 10.57
N ASP A 69 -3.31 5.24 11.18
CA ASP A 69 -4.43 4.91 12.07
C ASP A 69 -4.20 5.51 13.45
N VAL A 70 -5.28 5.77 14.18
CA VAL A 70 -5.25 6.25 15.57
C VAL A 70 -4.63 5.20 16.50
N GLY A 71 -4.52 3.95 16.05
CA GLY A 71 -3.85 2.83 16.73
C GLY A 71 -2.33 2.76 16.59
N GLU A 72 -1.67 3.83 16.12
CA GLU A 72 -0.21 3.90 15.90
C GLU A 72 0.32 2.97 14.79
N GLU A 73 -0.53 2.56 13.85
CA GLU A 73 -0.12 1.80 12.66
C GLU A 73 -0.21 2.65 11.40
N ILE A 74 0.67 2.40 10.45
CA ILE A 74 0.60 2.94 9.09
C ILE A 74 -0.04 1.89 8.20
N ILE A 75 -1.14 2.25 7.56
CA ILE A 75 -1.81 1.39 6.60
C ILE A 75 -1.19 1.57 5.24
N CYS A 76 -0.68 0.47 4.70
CA CYS A 76 -0.06 0.38 3.40
C CYS A 76 -0.95 -0.39 2.41
N ASN A 77 -0.61 -0.32 1.12
CA ASN A 77 -1.36 -0.97 0.05
C ASN A 77 -1.49 -2.50 0.18
N ASP A 78 -0.64 -3.14 0.98
CA ASP A 78 -0.59 -4.58 1.19
C ASP A 78 -1.10 -5.00 2.58
N TRP A 79 -0.65 -4.31 3.63
CA TRP A 79 -0.93 -4.63 5.03
C TRP A 79 -0.77 -3.40 5.94
N SER A 80 -0.99 -3.57 7.26
CA SER A 80 -0.68 -2.57 8.26
C SER A 80 0.70 -2.77 8.86
N TRP A 81 1.42 -1.69 9.15
CA TRP A 81 2.78 -1.75 9.65
C TRP A 81 2.96 -0.84 10.85
N VAL A 82 3.73 -1.31 11.83
CA VAL A 82 4.22 -0.45 12.92
C VAL A 82 5.23 0.57 12.37
N PRO A 83 5.19 1.86 12.78
CA PRO A 83 6.00 2.92 12.21
C PRO A 83 7.52 2.69 12.32
N ASP A 84 7.96 1.98 13.35
CA ASP A 84 9.38 1.68 13.57
C ASP A 84 9.96 0.70 12.53
N SER A 85 9.10 0.02 11.79
CA SER A 85 9.46 -1.01 10.81
C SER A 85 9.37 -0.52 9.37
N LEU A 86 9.00 0.75 9.16
CA LEU A 86 8.95 1.36 7.83
C LEU A 86 9.99 2.45 7.68
N THR A 87 10.84 2.32 6.66
CA THR A 87 11.81 3.35 6.29
C THR A 87 11.35 4.03 5.01
N PRO A 88 11.01 5.34 5.01
CA PRO A 88 10.67 6.06 3.79
C PRO A 88 11.79 5.97 2.76
N ASN A 89 11.42 5.73 1.51
CA ASN A 89 12.39 5.53 0.43
C ASN A 89 12.48 6.71 -0.55
N GLY A 90 11.74 7.79 -0.26
CA GLY A 90 11.72 9.02 -1.05
C GLY A 90 10.89 8.96 -2.34
N LYS A 91 10.26 7.82 -2.67
CA LYS A 91 9.37 7.73 -3.83
C LYS A 91 7.98 8.27 -3.52
N LYS A 92 7.29 8.74 -4.56
CA LYS A 92 5.91 9.22 -4.51
C LYS A 92 5.09 8.52 -5.59
N TYR A 93 3.91 8.06 -5.20
CA TYR A 93 2.98 7.35 -6.05
C TYR A 93 1.77 8.24 -6.34
N ARG A 94 1.14 7.97 -7.48
CA ARG A 94 -0.16 8.54 -7.82
C ARG A 94 -1.10 7.40 -8.16
N LEU A 95 -2.34 7.52 -7.71
CA LEU A 95 -3.39 6.62 -8.16
C LEU A 95 -3.67 6.92 -9.64
N VAL A 96 -3.62 5.87 -10.45
CA VAL A 96 -4.01 5.90 -11.85
C VAL A 96 -5.11 4.87 -11.99
N GLU A 97 -6.29 5.29 -12.43
CA GLU A 97 -7.32 4.34 -12.87
C GLU A 97 -6.78 3.60 -14.09
N ASP A 98 -6.78 2.27 -14.06
CA ASP A 98 -6.27 1.46 -15.15
C ASP A 98 -7.14 1.71 -16.40
N PRO A 99 -6.58 2.26 -17.49
CA PRO A 99 -7.36 2.59 -18.66
C PRO A 99 -7.59 1.33 -19.50
N ASP A 100 -8.84 1.12 -19.91
CA ASP A 100 -9.39 -0.01 -20.69
C ASP A 100 -9.69 -1.31 -19.91
N HIS A 101 -10.67 -1.21 -19.01
CA HIS A 101 -11.51 -2.35 -18.71
C HIS A 101 -12.99 -2.06 -18.93
N PRO A 102 -13.80 -3.05 -19.35
CA PRO A 102 -15.23 -2.86 -19.43
C PRO A 102 -15.79 -2.48 -18.06
N THR A 103 -16.74 -1.55 -18.04
CA THR A 103 -17.47 -1.17 -16.83
C THR A 103 -18.66 -2.10 -16.56
N ILE A 104 -19.07 -2.87 -17.58
CA ILE A 104 -20.21 -3.77 -17.51
C ILE A 104 -19.89 -5.06 -18.28
N LEU A 105 -20.17 -6.22 -17.68
CA LEU A 105 -20.19 -7.51 -18.36
C LEU A 105 -21.63 -7.95 -18.58
N LYS A 106 -21.95 -8.44 -19.79
CA LYS A 106 -23.32 -8.81 -20.18
C LYS A 106 -23.39 -10.15 -20.87
N THR A 107 -22.42 -10.43 -21.74
CA THR A 107 -22.40 -11.66 -22.54
C THR A 107 -21.58 -12.74 -21.85
N GLU A 108 -21.87 -14.01 -22.17
CA GLU A 108 -21.05 -15.13 -21.69
C GLU A 108 -19.58 -14.93 -22.06
N GLN A 109 -19.30 -14.35 -23.23
CA GLN A 109 -17.95 -14.06 -23.69
C GLN A 109 -17.27 -12.99 -22.81
N ASP A 110 -17.99 -11.94 -22.41
CA ASP A 110 -17.47 -10.91 -21.49
C ASP A 110 -17.00 -11.56 -20.17
N PHE A 111 -17.79 -12.49 -19.63
CA PHE A 111 -17.45 -13.22 -18.40
C PHE A 111 -16.31 -14.22 -18.61
N LYS A 112 -16.20 -14.82 -19.80
CA LYS A 112 -15.09 -15.73 -20.18
C LYS A 112 -13.77 -15.02 -20.42
N ASP A 113 -13.80 -13.77 -20.85
CA ASP A 113 -12.62 -12.97 -21.14
C ASP A 113 -12.14 -12.16 -19.93
N ALA A 114 -13.01 -11.97 -18.92
CA ALA A 114 -12.66 -11.23 -17.71
C ALA A 114 -11.48 -11.85 -16.95
N PRO A 115 -10.36 -11.16 -16.72
CA PRO A 115 -9.19 -11.76 -16.08
C PRO A 115 -9.50 -12.35 -14.68
N LEU A 116 -8.71 -13.32 -14.24
CA LEU A 116 -8.86 -13.93 -12.92
C LEU A 116 -8.80 -12.86 -11.82
N GLY A 117 -9.67 -12.99 -10.81
CA GLY A 117 -9.85 -12.01 -9.77
C GLY A 117 -10.70 -10.80 -10.13
N THR A 118 -11.30 -10.77 -11.32
CA THR A 118 -12.33 -9.79 -11.64
C THR A 118 -13.47 -9.91 -10.63
N ILE A 119 -13.93 -8.77 -10.10
CA ILE A 119 -15.08 -8.67 -9.20
C ILE A 119 -16.19 -7.92 -9.92
N VAL A 120 -17.39 -8.49 -9.91
CA VAL A 120 -18.60 -7.89 -10.48
C VAL A 120 -19.74 -7.87 -9.47
N ALA A 121 -20.65 -6.92 -9.59
CA ALA A 121 -21.85 -6.85 -8.76
C ALA A 121 -23.04 -6.24 -9.49
N ARG A 122 -24.23 -6.45 -8.93
CA ARG A 122 -25.47 -5.79 -9.33
C ARG A 122 -26.07 -5.11 -8.10
N ALA A 123 -26.77 -3.99 -8.30
CA ALA A 123 -27.47 -3.32 -7.21
C ALA A 123 -28.38 -4.31 -6.44
N GLY A 124 -28.20 -4.37 -5.12
CA GLY A 124 -28.96 -5.26 -4.24
C GLY A 124 -28.62 -6.76 -4.37
N SER A 125 -27.47 -7.12 -4.94
CA SER A 125 -27.00 -8.51 -5.02
C SER A 125 -25.56 -8.62 -4.51
N SER A 126 -25.20 -9.77 -3.96
CA SER A 126 -23.84 -10.02 -3.47
C SER A 126 -22.82 -9.98 -4.62
N PRO A 127 -21.58 -9.52 -4.35
CA PRO A 127 -20.52 -9.48 -5.36
C PRO A 127 -20.06 -10.90 -5.73
N TRP A 128 -19.61 -11.04 -6.97
CA TRP A 128 -19.06 -12.27 -7.53
C TRP A 128 -17.61 -12.05 -7.94
N VAL A 129 -16.75 -13.03 -7.67
CA VAL A 129 -15.32 -13.02 -8.04
C VAL A 129 -14.99 -14.17 -8.96
N ARG A 130 -14.21 -13.92 -10.02
CA ARG A 130 -13.67 -14.98 -10.87
C ARG A 130 -12.46 -15.63 -10.21
N ASN A 131 -12.54 -16.91 -9.84
CA ASN A 131 -11.49 -17.61 -9.09
C ASN A 131 -10.43 -18.26 -10.01
N ASN A 132 -9.44 -18.95 -9.42
CA ASN A 132 -8.35 -19.61 -10.15
C ASN A 132 -8.79 -20.81 -11.03
N GLU A 133 -10.00 -21.32 -10.84
CA GLU A 133 -10.61 -22.37 -11.66
C GLU A 133 -11.49 -21.78 -12.78
N ALA A 134 -11.42 -20.45 -12.97
CA ALA A 134 -12.22 -19.69 -13.93
C ALA A 134 -13.74 -19.76 -13.72
N VAL A 135 -14.19 -20.15 -12.52
CA VAL A 135 -15.60 -20.11 -12.10
C VAL A 135 -15.89 -18.84 -11.30
N TRP A 136 -17.16 -18.46 -11.22
CA TRP A 136 -17.61 -17.29 -10.47
C TRP A 136 -18.10 -17.70 -9.09
N LEU A 137 -17.48 -17.15 -8.05
CA LEU A 137 -17.79 -17.43 -6.66
C LEU A 137 -18.47 -16.25 -5.99
N CYS A 138 -19.41 -16.55 -5.10
CA CYS A 138 -20.04 -15.59 -4.21
C CYS A 138 -20.01 -16.13 -2.78
N ALA A 139 -19.94 -15.26 -1.78
CA ALA A 139 -19.88 -15.67 -0.37
C ALA A 139 -21.17 -16.36 0.12
N VAL A 140 -22.30 -16.16 -0.57
CA VAL A 140 -23.64 -16.58 -0.11
C VAL A 140 -24.32 -17.63 -0.99
N ASP A 141 -23.77 -17.90 -2.17
CA ASP A 141 -24.36 -18.77 -3.19
C ASP A 141 -23.36 -19.87 -3.60
N THR A 142 -23.82 -20.86 -4.35
CA THR A 142 -22.96 -21.82 -5.04
C THR A 142 -22.17 -21.16 -6.17
N ASP A 143 -21.10 -21.82 -6.62
CA ASP A 143 -20.35 -21.45 -7.80
C ASP A 143 -21.24 -21.35 -9.05
N ARG A 144 -20.88 -20.45 -9.97
CA ARG A 144 -21.60 -20.21 -11.22
C ARG A 144 -20.69 -20.26 -12.42
N SER A 145 -21.22 -20.80 -13.52
CA SER A 145 -20.57 -20.73 -14.82
C SER A 145 -20.68 -19.33 -15.42
N SER A 146 -19.83 -19.03 -16.42
CA SER A 146 -19.93 -17.75 -17.17
C SER A 146 -21.27 -17.60 -17.91
N ASN A 147 -21.90 -18.72 -18.29
CA ASN A 147 -23.24 -18.72 -18.91
C ASN A 147 -24.32 -18.33 -17.89
N ASP A 148 -24.24 -18.85 -16.66
CA ASP A 148 -25.15 -18.45 -15.59
C ASP A 148 -25.01 -16.96 -15.28
N MET A 149 -23.78 -16.46 -15.21
CA MET A 149 -23.52 -15.03 -15.00
C MET A 149 -24.15 -14.17 -16.09
N ALA A 150 -24.01 -14.56 -17.36
CA ALA A 150 -24.62 -13.86 -18.49
C ALA A 150 -26.15 -13.87 -18.43
N TYR A 151 -26.76 -15.00 -18.02
CA TYR A 151 -28.21 -15.12 -17.89
C TYR A 151 -28.81 -14.14 -16.87
N TYR A 152 -28.12 -13.90 -15.75
CA TYR A 152 -28.59 -12.99 -14.69
C TYR A 152 -28.08 -11.54 -14.80
N GLY A 153 -27.25 -11.26 -15.83
CA GLY A 153 -26.66 -9.95 -16.08
C GLY A 153 -27.67 -8.88 -16.52
N PRO A 154 -27.21 -7.64 -16.78
CA PRO A 154 -25.83 -7.18 -16.79
C PRO A 154 -25.23 -6.96 -15.39
N TRP A 155 -23.90 -7.05 -15.29
CA TRP A 155 -23.16 -6.86 -14.04
C TRP A 155 -22.17 -5.70 -14.15
N THR A 156 -22.07 -4.87 -13.12
CA THR A 156 -21.08 -3.78 -13.04
C THR A 156 -19.75 -4.36 -12.60
N VAL A 157 -18.67 -4.01 -13.31
CA VAL A 157 -17.30 -4.37 -12.92
C VAL A 157 -16.87 -3.46 -11.79
N LEU A 158 -16.60 -4.05 -10.62
CA LEU A 158 -16.05 -3.34 -9.46
C LEU A 158 -14.52 -3.37 -9.44
N ARG A 159 -13.94 -4.44 -10.00
CA ARG A 159 -12.49 -4.62 -10.12
C ARG A 159 -12.19 -5.49 -11.33
N TRP A 160 -11.22 -5.09 -12.14
CA TRP A 160 -10.78 -5.86 -13.30
C TRP A 160 -9.48 -6.59 -13.00
N GLY A 161 -9.53 -7.92 -12.86
CA GLY A 161 -8.45 -8.69 -12.23
C GLY A 161 -8.33 -8.35 -10.73
N ARG A 162 -7.51 -8.94 -9.86
CA ARG A 162 -6.45 -9.96 -9.90
C ARG A 162 -6.66 -10.94 -8.74
N ILE A 163 -6.08 -12.13 -8.86
CA ILE A 163 -5.64 -12.95 -7.71
C ILE A 163 -4.15 -13.25 -7.97
N LEU A 164 -3.32 -13.15 -6.92
CA LEU A 164 -1.86 -13.31 -6.95
C LEU A 164 -1.43 -14.67 -7.50
#